data_AF-A0A2U8DVT3-F1
#
_entry.id   AF-A0A2U8DVT3-F1
#
_cell.length_a   1.000
_cell.length_b   1.000
_cell.length_c   1.000
_cell.angle_alpha   90.00
_cell.angle_beta   90.00
_cell.angle_gamma   90.00
#
_symmetry.space_group_name_H-M   'P 1'
#
loop_
_entity.id
_entity.type
_entity.pdbx_description
1 polymer ?
#
loop_
_entity_poly.entity_id
_entity_poly.type
_entity_poly.pdbx_seq_one_letter_code
_entity_poly.pdbx_strand_id
1 'polypeptide(L)'
;MFREKINEFIRVISKTEDCECLDMMEELIDSAGDYLRRVNVLEIGIMVGKYSKEDDEYRKYIDKLDKQRSSAYDNLISNVKIINRLCRINNLVPMYQGNEEERVEVAEFAQKVVDELFSTRRL
;
A
#
# COMPACT_ATOMS: atom_id res chain seq x y z
N MET A 1 -16.00 -7.26 -0.83
CA MET A 1 -15.39 -5.94 -0.54
C MET A 1 -14.11 -6.13 0.27
N PHE A 2 -13.13 -5.22 0.23
CA PHE A 2 -11.89 -5.31 1.02
C PHE A 2 -12.16 -5.31 2.52
N ARG A 3 -13.07 -4.48 3.02
CA ARG A 3 -13.45 -4.47 4.44
C ARG A 3 -13.98 -5.83 4.91
N GLU A 4 -14.77 -6.51 4.09
CA GLU A 4 -15.26 -7.85 4.40
C GLU A 4 -14.12 -8.86 4.44
N LYS A 5 -13.22 -8.83 3.46
CA LYS A 5 -12.02 -9.68 3.45
C LYS A 5 -11.15 -9.43 4.68
N ILE A 6 -10.91 -8.17 5.04
CA ILE A 6 -10.14 -7.77 6.23
C ILE A 6 -10.81 -8.29 7.51
N ASN A 7 -12.13 -8.12 7.65
CA ASN A 7 -12.86 -8.63 8.81
C ASN A 7 -12.79 -10.16 8.90
N GLU A 8 -12.89 -10.86 7.77
CA GLU A 8 -12.75 -12.30 7.71
C GLU A 8 -11.34 -12.75 8.09
N PHE A 9 -10.31 -12.08 7.57
CA PHE A 9 -8.92 -12.30 7.96
C PHE A 9 -8.73 -12.16 9.47
N ILE A 10 -9.14 -11.03 10.06
CA ILE A 10 -9.03 -10.78 11.50
C ILE A 10 -9.74 -11.87 12.30
N ARG A 11 -10.96 -12.24 11.89
CA ARG A 11 -11.77 -13.27 12.57
C ARG A 11 -11.12 -14.66 12.56
N VAL A 12 -10.46 -15.03 11.47
CA VAL A 12 -9.80 -16.33 11.33
C VAL A 12 -8.46 -16.34 12.06
N ILE A 13 -7.59 -15.36 11.77
CA ILE A 13 -6.23 -15.31 12.32
C ILE A 13 -6.22 -15.09 13.84
N SER A 14 -7.20 -14.36 14.40
CA SER A 14 -7.36 -14.23 15.87
C SER A 14 -7.61 -15.55 16.62
N LYS A 15 -7.93 -16.63 15.90
CA LYS A 15 -8.20 -17.97 16.47
C LYS A 15 -7.10 -18.98 16.17
N THR A 16 -6.02 -18.55 15.51
CA THR A 16 -4.88 -19.39 15.15
C THR A 16 -3.68 -19.06 16.02
N GLU A 17 -2.64 -19.88 15.96
CA GLU A 17 -1.35 -19.58 16.59
C GLU A 17 -0.68 -18.33 15.97
N ASP A 18 -1.05 -17.96 14.74
CA ASP A 18 -0.58 -16.76 14.04
C ASP A 18 -1.27 -15.45 14.49
N CYS A 19 -1.97 -15.43 15.63
CA CYS A 19 -2.71 -14.23 16.07
C CYS A 19 -1.80 -13.02 16.34
N GLU A 20 -0.51 -13.25 16.60
CA GLU A 20 0.51 -12.22 16.71
C GLU A 20 0.75 -11.48 15.38
N CYS A 21 0.40 -12.09 14.23
CA CYS A 21 0.56 -11.50 12.89
C CYS A 21 -0.64 -10.63 12.45
N LEU A 22 -1.56 -10.29 13.37
CA LEU A 22 -2.70 -9.41 13.04
C LEU A 22 -2.25 -7.99 12.68
N ASP A 23 -1.16 -7.53 13.28
CA ASP A 23 -0.51 -6.25 13.00
C ASP A 23 -0.08 -6.11 11.53
N MET A 24 0.32 -7.20 10.88
CA MET A 24 0.69 -7.22 9.45
C MET A 24 -0.44 -6.69 8.55
N MET A 25 -1.71 -6.83 8.98
CA MET A 25 -2.83 -6.25 8.23
C MET A 25 -2.83 -4.72 8.34
N GLU A 26 -2.54 -4.18 9.52
CA GLU A 26 -2.37 -2.74 9.70
C GLU A 26 -1.19 -2.22 8.88
N GLU A 27 -0.06 -2.95 8.86
CA GLU A 27 1.11 -2.62 8.04
C GLU A 27 0.80 -2.62 6.52
N LEU A 28 -0.04 -3.55 6.06
CA LEU A 28 -0.52 -3.54 4.67
C LEU A 28 -1.31 -2.26 4.36
N ILE A 29 -2.26 -1.90 5.22
CA ILE A 29 -3.08 -0.70 5.00
C ILE A 29 -2.24 0.57 5.09
N ASP A 30 -1.31 0.65 6.04
CA ASP A 30 -0.40 1.79 6.20
C ASP A 30 0.54 1.93 4.99
N SER A 31 1.15 0.83 4.54
CA SER A 31 2.02 0.85 3.35
C SER A 31 1.28 1.25 2.07
N ALA A 32 0.01 0.83 1.90
CA ALA A 32 -0.84 1.30 0.81
C ALA A 32 -1.09 2.82 0.89
N GLY A 33 -1.40 3.32 2.10
CA GLY A 33 -1.58 4.75 2.36
C GLY A 33 -0.31 5.58 2.11
N ASP A 34 0.85 5.15 2.62
CA ASP A 34 2.11 5.87 2.40
C ASP A 34 2.48 5.88 0.92
N TYR A 35 2.34 4.76 0.20
CA TYR A 35 2.60 4.72 -1.24
C TYR A 35 1.78 5.78 -1.99
N LEU A 36 0.45 5.84 -1.78
CA LEU A 36 -0.42 6.84 -2.43
C LEU A 36 -0.02 8.26 -2.04
N ARG A 37 0.33 8.47 -0.76
CA ARG A 37 0.86 9.77 -0.31
C ARG A 37 2.15 10.13 -1.05
N ARG A 38 3.11 9.22 -1.21
CA ARG A 38 4.37 9.48 -1.93
C ARG A 38 4.13 9.79 -3.40
N VAL A 39 3.19 9.10 -4.05
CA VAL A 39 2.75 9.42 -5.41
C VAL A 39 2.26 10.86 -5.47
N ASN A 40 1.32 11.25 -4.60
CA ASN A 40 0.80 12.62 -4.56
C ASN A 40 1.89 13.67 -4.29
N VAL A 41 2.83 13.39 -3.38
CA VAL A 41 3.96 14.28 -3.08
C VAL A 41 4.89 14.43 -4.28
N LEU A 42 5.18 13.36 -5.01
CA LEU A 42 5.97 13.41 -6.24
C LEU A 42 5.26 14.25 -7.31
N GLU A 43 3.99 13.99 -7.57
CA GLU A 43 3.20 14.70 -8.59
C GLU A 43 3.15 16.20 -8.31
N ILE A 44 2.80 16.61 -7.08
CA ILE A 44 2.81 18.03 -6.74
C ILE A 44 4.23 18.61 -6.74
N GLY A 45 5.24 17.83 -6.36
CA GLY A 45 6.65 18.20 -6.42
C GLY A 45 7.12 18.52 -7.83
N ILE A 46 6.71 17.74 -8.83
CA ILE A 46 6.97 17.98 -10.25
C ILE A 46 6.29 19.27 -10.70
N MET A 47 5.02 19.46 -10.34
CA MET A 47 4.22 20.62 -10.76
C MET A 47 4.73 21.94 -10.17
N VAL A 48 5.11 21.95 -8.88
CA VAL A 48 5.54 23.15 -8.15
C VAL A 48 7.04 23.38 -8.28
N GLY A 49 7.84 22.31 -8.28
CA GLY A 49 9.30 22.38 -8.28
C GLY A 49 9.87 23.14 -9.46
N LYS A 50 9.26 22.98 -10.65
CA LYS A 50 9.67 23.67 -11.88
C LYS A 50 9.57 25.20 -11.83
N TYR A 51 8.83 25.75 -10.87
CA TYR A 51 8.69 27.20 -10.68
C TYR A 51 9.39 27.73 -9.42
N SER A 52 9.76 26.84 -8.51
CA SER A 52 10.23 27.19 -7.16
C SER A 52 11.66 26.76 -6.87
N LYS A 53 12.35 26.16 -7.85
CA LYS A 53 13.72 25.64 -7.72
C LYS A 53 14.53 25.93 -8.97
N GLU A 54 15.81 26.17 -8.78
CA GLU A 54 16.81 26.21 -9.87
C GLU A 54 17.00 24.82 -10.48
N ASP A 55 17.44 24.74 -11.74
CA ASP A 55 17.46 23.49 -12.54
C ASP A 55 18.14 22.29 -11.85
N ASP A 56 19.33 22.50 -11.27
CA ASP A 56 20.06 21.42 -10.59
C ASP A 56 19.43 21.03 -9.25
N GLU A 57 18.83 21.98 -8.54
CA GLU A 57 18.09 21.73 -7.31
C GLU A 57 16.77 21.01 -7.59
N TYR A 58 16.09 21.37 -8.68
CA TYR A 58 14.88 20.72 -9.15
C TYR A 58 15.14 19.24 -9.45
N ARG A 59 16.18 18.94 -10.24
CA ARG A 59 16.55 17.55 -10.57
C ARG A 59 16.83 16.72 -9.32
N LYS A 60 17.64 17.23 -8.39
CA LYS A 60 17.95 16.54 -7.12
C LYS A 60 16.71 16.35 -6.25
N TYR A 61 15.81 17.34 -6.24
CA TYR A 61 14.57 17.27 -5.49
C TYR A 61 13.64 16.18 -6.04
N ILE A 62 13.40 16.14 -7.35
CA ILE A 62 12.55 15.12 -7.97
C ILE A 62 13.15 13.72 -7.82
N ASP A 63 14.46 13.55 -8.03
CA ASP A 63 15.14 12.26 -7.82
C ASP A 63 14.96 11.75 -6.38
N LYS A 64 15.05 12.64 -5.38
CA LYS A 64 14.78 12.28 -3.98
C LYS A 64 13.34 11.81 -3.78
N LEU A 65 12.34 12.50 -4.33
CA LEU A 65 10.94 12.12 -4.19
C LEU A 65 10.63 10.80 -4.90
N ASP A 66 11.19 10.59 -6.09
CA ASP A 66 11.00 9.37 -6.88
C ASP A 66 11.60 8.14 -6.16
N LYS A 67 12.78 8.30 -5.54
CA LYS A 67 13.38 7.27 -4.67
C LYS A 67 12.50 6.93 -3.48
N GLN A 68 11.91 7.93 -2.82
CA GLN A 68 10.98 7.71 -1.71
C GLN A 68 9.72 6.97 -2.16
N ARG A 69 9.12 7.36 -3.30
CA ARG A 69 7.97 6.66 -3.89
C ARG A 69 8.32 5.20 -4.22
N SER A 70 9.47 4.97 -4.84
CA SER A 70 9.93 3.63 -5.23
C SER A 70 10.17 2.75 -3.99
N SER A 71 10.78 3.28 -2.93
CA SER A 71 10.95 2.55 -1.67
C SER A 71 9.62 2.23 -0.99
N ALA A 72 8.65 3.14 -1.01
CA ALA A 72 7.31 2.87 -0.47
C ALA A 72 6.58 1.79 -1.28
N TYR A 73 6.78 1.77 -2.60
CA TYR A 73 6.24 0.74 -3.49
C TYR A 73 6.81 -0.66 -3.18
N ASP A 74 8.12 -0.76 -2.99
CA ASP A 74 8.78 -2.03 -2.65
C ASP A 74 8.30 -2.56 -1.27
N ASN A 75 8.06 -1.66 -0.31
CA ASN A 75 7.47 -1.99 0.98
C ASN A 75 6.04 -2.52 0.84
N LEU A 76 5.20 -1.85 0.04
CA LEU A 76 3.83 -2.28 -0.26
C LEU A 76 3.79 -3.69 -0.87
N ILE A 77 4.63 -3.99 -1.87
CA ILE A 77 4.70 -5.35 -2.44
C ILE A 77 5.04 -6.38 -1.36
N SER A 78 6.01 -6.06 -0.51
CA SER A 78 6.45 -6.98 0.54
C SER A 78 5.29 -7.31 1.49
N ASN A 79 4.52 -6.31 1.91
CA ASN A 79 3.36 -6.51 2.78
C ASN A 79 2.22 -7.26 2.07
N VAL A 80 1.98 -7.00 0.78
CA VAL A 80 1.01 -7.76 -0.02
C VAL A 80 1.37 -9.25 -0.06
N LYS A 81 2.65 -9.57 -0.31
CA LYS A 81 3.15 -10.95 -0.36
C LYS A 81 2.97 -11.66 0.98
N ILE A 82 3.29 -10.98 2.09
CA ILE A 82 3.12 -11.53 3.45
C ILE A 82 1.65 -11.83 3.73
N ILE A 83 0.76 -10.86 3.52
CA ILE A 83 -0.67 -11.04 3.80
C ILE A 83 -1.29 -12.11 2.91
N ASN A 84 -0.95 -12.13 1.63
CA ASN A 84 -1.42 -13.18 0.73
C ASN A 84 -0.92 -14.58 1.15
N ARG A 85 0.31 -14.69 1.66
CA ARG A 85 0.82 -15.94 2.22
C ARG A 85 0.04 -16.37 3.46
N LEU A 86 -0.22 -15.46 4.40
CA LEU A 86 -1.03 -15.73 5.59
C LEU A 86 -2.45 -16.18 5.21
N CYS A 87 -3.05 -15.54 4.19
CA CYS A 87 -4.34 -15.96 3.65
C CYS A 87 -4.29 -17.41 3.15
N ARG A 88 -3.29 -17.76 2.33
CA ARG A 88 -3.14 -19.10 1.75
C ARG A 88 -2.97 -20.19 2.82
N ILE A 89 -2.15 -19.95 3.84
CA ILE A 89 -1.92 -20.91 4.95
C ILE A 89 -3.22 -21.18 5.72
N ASN A 90 -4.06 -20.15 5.87
CA ASN A 90 -5.30 -20.20 6.63
C ASN A 90 -6.55 -20.47 5.77
N ASN A 91 -6.38 -20.92 4.53
CA ASN A 91 -7.46 -21.21 3.57
C ASN A 91 -8.40 -20.02 3.32
N LEU A 92 -7.88 -18.80 3.40
CA LEU A 92 -8.57 -17.56 3.08
C LEU A 92 -8.31 -17.14 1.64
N VAL A 93 -9.27 -16.38 1.09
CA VAL A 93 -9.10 -15.71 -0.19
C VAL A 93 -8.00 -14.65 -0.08
N PRO A 94 -6.99 -14.61 -0.98
CA PRO A 94 -5.97 -13.58 -0.98
C PRO A 94 -6.55 -12.16 -1.04
N MET A 95 -5.91 -11.22 -0.34
CA MET A 95 -6.31 -9.81 -0.37
C MET A 95 -6.16 -9.26 -1.80
N TYR A 96 -5.00 -9.54 -2.40
CA TYR A 96 -4.69 -9.22 -3.78
C TYR A 96 -4.60 -10.51 -4.62
N GLN A 97 -5.23 -10.52 -5.79
CA GLN A 97 -5.32 -11.71 -6.65
C GLN A 97 -4.69 -11.50 -8.04
N GLY A 98 -4.16 -10.30 -8.30
CA GLY A 98 -3.46 -9.99 -9.54
C GLY A 98 -2.03 -10.50 -9.53
N ASN A 99 -1.24 -10.03 -10.50
CA ASN A 99 0.17 -10.35 -10.57
C ASN A 99 0.95 -9.53 -9.53
N GLU A 100 1.57 -10.20 -8.55
CA GLU A 100 2.39 -9.56 -7.49
C GLU A 100 3.70 -8.94 -8.03
N GLU A 101 4.06 -9.23 -9.28
CA GLU A 101 5.21 -8.64 -9.98
C GLU A 101 4.85 -7.46 -10.89
N GLU A 102 3.57 -7.29 -11.22
CA GLU A 102 3.13 -6.21 -12.11
C GLU A 102 2.92 -4.92 -11.31
N ARG A 103 3.72 -3.90 -11.64
CA ARG A 103 3.80 -2.70 -10.80
C ARG A 103 2.53 -1.87 -10.80
N VAL A 104 1.90 -1.79 -11.96
CA VAL A 104 0.68 -1.00 -12.14
C VAL A 104 -0.49 -1.62 -11.38
N GLU A 105 -0.62 -2.95 -11.43
CA GLU A 105 -1.73 -3.64 -10.77
C GLU A 105 -1.67 -3.51 -9.24
N VAL A 106 -0.48 -3.59 -8.64
CA VAL A 106 -0.30 -3.40 -7.18
C VAL A 106 -0.61 -1.97 -6.76
N ALA A 107 -0.22 -0.98 -7.57
CA ALA A 107 -0.56 0.43 -7.33
C ALA A 107 -2.08 0.66 -7.35
N GLU A 108 -2.79 0.10 -8.33
CA GLU A 108 -4.25 0.16 -8.39
C GLU A 108 -4.92 -0.56 -7.22
N PHE A 109 -4.36 -1.69 -6.78
CA PHE A 109 -4.83 -2.40 -5.60
C PHE A 109 -4.75 -1.51 -4.35
N ALA A 110 -3.61 -0.85 -4.12
CA ALA A 110 -3.45 0.05 -2.98
C ALA A 110 -4.50 1.18 -2.99
N GLN A 111 -4.74 1.78 -4.16
CA GLN A 111 -5.77 2.80 -4.31
C GLN A 111 -7.15 2.26 -3.93
N LYS A 112 -7.57 1.13 -4.51
CA LYS A 112 -8.91 0.55 -4.28
C LYS A 112 -9.13 0.20 -2.81
N VAL A 113 -8.11 -0.32 -2.12
CA VAL A 113 -8.18 -0.65 -0.68
C VAL A 113 -8.37 0.61 0.16
N VAL A 114 -7.55 1.64 -0.07
CA VAL A 114 -7.62 2.91 0.69
C VAL A 114 -8.95 3.62 0.43
N ASP A 115 -9.40 3.70 -0.81
CA ASP A 115 -10.66 4.32 -1.19
C ASP A 115 -11.86 3.63 -0.53
N GLU A 116 -11.89 2.29 -0.52
CA GLU A 116 -12.97 1.54 0.12
C GLU A 116 -12.97 1.77 1.64
N LEU A 117 -11.81 1.69 2.29
CA LEU A 117 -11.72 1.90 3.74
C LEU A 117 -12.12 3.33 4.14
N PHE A 118 -11.68 4.33 3.37
CA PHE A 118 -12.05 5.73 3.60
C PHE A 118 -13.55 5.96 3.39
N SER A 119 -14.12 5.49 2.27
CA SER A 119 -15.54 5.69 1.95
C SER A 119 -16.49 4.98 2.92
N THR A 120 -16.05 3.89 3.54
CA THR A 120 -16.85 3.08 4.49
C THR A 120 -16.50 3.33 5.96
N ARG A 121 -15.73 4.37 6.27
CA ARG A 121 -15.31 4.69 7.65
C ARG A 121 -16.51 5.04 8.54
N ARG A 122 -16.36 4.77 9.84
CA ARG A 122 -17.33 5.24 10.85
C ARG A 122 -17.16 6.75 11.05
N LEU A 123 -18.29 7.47 11.13
CA LEU A 123 -18.35 8.89 11.48
C LEU A 123 -18.66 9.06 12.95
#